data_AF-A0A3D5IV59-F1
#
_entry.id   AF-A0A3D5IV59-F1
#
_cell.length_a   1.000
_cell.length_b   1.000
_cell.length_c   1.000
_cell.angle_alpha   90.00
_cell.angle_beta   90.00
_cell.angle_gamma   90.00
#
_symmetry.space_group_name_H-M   'P 1'
#
loop_
_entity.id
_entity.type
_entity.pdbx_description
1 polymer ?
#
loop_
_entity_poly.entity_id
_entity_poly.type
_entity_poly.pdbx_seq_one_letter_code
_entity_poly.pdbx_strand_id
1 'polypeptide(L)'
;MALQKVTLKPGFNKQATSSQAEGEWVDGDNVRFRYQSPEKIGGWNQKTENTIVGAGRALTTWTAIDATKYAAIGTNKMLALYRGDSFYDITPLANTVNTCTITSTTGSSTVTIDKTSHGLEEGALLIFDNVTIPAGCSFTTGDFTTNTFEVQAASANSFNVVMASTETGGGASTGTGLDVEPYEVIGPINQIFQYGFGTGTYGASTYGTARTSSQIILDPGSWSLDNFGQKLIAT
;
A
#
# COMPACT_ATOMS: atom_id res chain seq x y z
N MET A 1 -34.73 -35.74 45.03
CA MET A 1 -34.04 -35.74 43.72
C MET A 1 -32.55 -35.60 43.96
N ALA A 2 -31.74 -36.47 43.38
CA ALA A 2 -30.28 -36.35 43.44
C ALA A 2 -29.81 -35.44 42.29
N LEU A 3 -28.92 -34.49 42.59
CA LEU A 3 -28.32 -33.62 41.59
C LEU A 3 -27.21 -34.39 40.87
N GLN A 4 -27.24 -34.38 39.53
CA GLN A 4 -26.21 -34.97 38.68
C GLN A 4 -25.42 -33.86 37.97
N LYS A 5 -24.09 -33.97 38.00
CA LYS A 5 -23.21 -33.04 37.29
C LYS A 5 -23.22 -33.37 35.80
N VAL A 6 -23.63 -32.42 34.96
CA VAL A 6 -23.50 -32.50 33.51
C VAL A 6 -22.14 -31.94 33.12
N THR A 7 -21.35 -32.73 32.40
CA THR A 7 -20.04 -32.30 31.89
C THR A 7 -20.24 -31.69 30.51
N LEU A 8 -19.95 -30.39 30.38
CA LEU A 8 -19.99 -29.69 29.10
C LEU A 8 -18.67 -29.90 28.35
N LYS A 9 -18.74 -30.40 27.11
CA LYS A 9 -17.57 -30.53 26.24
C LYS A 9 -17.28 -29.21 25.52
N PRO A 10 -16.01 -28.83 25.33
CA PRO A 10 -15.67 -27.66 24.54
C PRO A 10 -15.90 -27.89 23.03
N GLY A 11 -16.25 -26.82 22.31
CA GLY A 11 -16.46 -26.85 20.85
C GLY A 11 -17.93 -26.90 20.44
N PHE A 12 -18.19 -26.51 19.19
CA PHE A 12 -19.53 -26.54 18.59
C PHE A 12 -19.73 -27.82 17.78
N ASN A 13 -20.75 -28.60 18.11
CA ASN A 13 -21.20 -29.74 17.33
C ASN A 13 -22.37 -29.32 16.43
N LYS A 14 -22.06 -29.01 15.16
CA LYS A 14 -23.05 -28.65 14.14
C LYS A 14 -23.76 -29.87 13.50
N GLN A 15 -23.36 -31.09 13.84
CA GLN A 15 -23.92 -32.32 13.27
C GLN A 15 -25.07 -32.89 14.11
N ALA A 16 -25.09 -32.57 15.41
CA ALA A 16 -26.16 -32.99 16.32
C ALA A 16 -27.30 -31.96 16.36
N THR A 17 -28.53 -32.44 16.45
CA THR A 17 -29.68 -31.57 16.72
C THR A 17 -29.67 -31.12 18.19
N SER A 18 -30.32 -29.99 18.49
CA SER A 18 -30.36 -29.44 19.86
C SER A 18 -30.93 -30.40 20.91
N SER A 19 -31.79 -31.33 20.49
CA SER A 19 -32.35 -32.38 21.35
C SER A 19 -31.44 -33.60 21.54
N GLN A 20 -30.43 -33.79 20.69
CA GLN A 20 -29.47 -34.90 20.76
C GLN A 20 -28.11 -34.49 21.36
N ALA A 21 -27.80 -33.20 21.36
CA ALA A 21 -26.52 -32.64 21.80
C ALA A 21 -26.46 -32.43 23.33
N GLU A 22 -26.70 -33.48 24.12
CA GLU A 22 -26.60 -33.38 25.57
C GLU A 22 -25.13 -33.17 26.01
N GLY A 23 -24.89 -32.11 26.79
CA GLY A 23 -23.54 -31.76 27.25
C GLY A 23 -22.65 -31.13 26.18
N GLU A 24 -23.21 -30.69 25.04
CA GLU A 24 -22.48 -30.11 23.92
C GLU A 24 -23.07 -28.77 23.49
N TRP A 25 -22.26 -27.95 22.81
CA TRP A 25 -22.72 -26.67 22.27
C TRP A 25 -23.13 -26.84 20.81
N VAL A 26 -24.34 -26.42 20.44
CA VAL A 26 -24.82 -26.54 19.04
C VAL A 26 -24.66 -25.25 18.25
N ASP A 27 -24.52 -24.12 18.93
CA ASP A 27 -24.35 -22.83 18.29
C ASP A 27 -23.65 -21.82 19.19
N GLY A 28 -23.07 -20.79 18.56
CA GLY A 28 -22.46 -19.66 19.24
C GLY A 28 -21.74 -18.75 18.26
N ASP A 29 -21.69 -17.48 18.61
CA ASP A 29 -20.99 -16.44 17.85
C ASP A 29 -20.04 -15.68 18.76
N ASN A 30 -18.86 -15.32 18.25
CA ASN A 30 -17.82 -14.62 18.99
C ASN A 30 -17.46 -15.31 20.32
N VAL A 31 -17.35 -16.63 20.31
CA VAL A 31 -16.95 -17.44 21.48
C VAL A 31 -15.71 -18.25 21.15
N ARG A 32 -14.78 -18.33 22.12
CA ARG A 32 -13.66 -19.27 22.10
C ARG A 32 -13.70 -20.16 23.34
N PHE A 33 -13.16 -21.37 23.25
CA PHE A 33 -13.13 -22.30 24.37
C PHE A 33 -11.75 -22.25 25.06
N ARG A 34 -11.73 -21.93 26.36
CA ARG A 34 -10.55 -22.01 27.22
C ARG A 34 -10.91 -22.71 28.53
N TYR A 35 -9.98 -23.50 29.06
CA TYR A 35 -10.18 -24.26 30.29
C TYR A 35 -11.51 -25.06 30.29
N GLN A 36 -11.84 -25.67 29.15
CA GLN A 36 -13.07 -26.46 28.93
C GLN A 36 -14.38 -25.68 29.07
N SER A 37 -14.34 -24.34 29.11
CA SER A 37 -15.51 -23.48 29.17
C SER A 37 -15.54 -22.50 28.00
N PRO A 38 -16.73 -22.10 27.51
CA PRO A 38 -16.83 -21.00 26.57
C PRO A 38 -16.47 -19.69 27.26
N GLU A 39 -15.73 -18.83 26.56
CA GLU A 39 -15.53 -17.43 26.93
C GLU A 39 -15.77 -16.54 25.72
N LYS A 40 -16.23 -15.32 25.97
CA LYS A 40 -16.44 -14.31 24.94
C LYS A 40 -15.10 -13.99 24.26
N ILE A 41 -15.08 -14.01 22.93
CA ILE A 41 -14.03 -13.36 22.14
C ILE A 41 -14.20 -11.85 22.35
N GLY A 42 -13.19 -11.22 22.95
CA GLY A 42 -13.17 -9.77 23.15
C GLY A 42 -13.31 -9.03 21.81
N GLY A 43 -13.71 -7.76 21.88
CA GLY A 43 -13.69 -6.90 20.71
C GLY A 43 -12.26 -6.58 20.26
N TRP A 44 -12.16 -5.97 19.09
CA TRP A 44 -10.92 -5.38 18.60
C TRP A 44 -10.89 -3.91 19.00
N ASN A 45 -9.75 -3.47 19.56
CA ASN A 45 -9.49 -2.05 19.73
C ASN A 45 -8.56 -1.61 18.60
N GLN A 46 -8.89 -0.48 17.97
CA GLN A 46 -8.01 0.15 17.00
C GLN A 46 -6.68 0.49 17.67
N LYS A 47 -5.59 0.09 17.02
CA LYS A 47 -4.25 0.19 17.61
C LYS A 47 -3.60 1.56 17.34
N THR A 48 -3.92 2.20 16.21
CA THR A 48 -3.42 3.52 15.82
C THR A 48 -4.45 4.22 14.92
N GLU A 49 -4.49 5.55 14.99
CA GLU A 49 -5.36 6.40 14.15
C GLU A 49 -4.72 6.74 12.81
N ASN A 50 -3.40 6.60 12.69
CA ASN A 50 -2.69 6.82 11.45
C ASN A 50 -3.09 5.78 10.39
N THR A 51 -3.12 6.19 9.14
CA THR A 51 -3.44 5.34 8.00
C THR A 51 -2.24 5.19 7.08
N ILE A 52 -2.23 4.11 6.31
CA ILE A 52 -1.24 3.83 5.26
C ILE A 52 -1.95 3.86 3.91
N VAL A 53 -1.24 4.23 2.86
CA VAL A 53 -1.84 4.38 1.53
C VAL A 53 -1.94 3.03 0.81
N GLY A 54 -3.04 2.84 0.08
CA GLY A 54 -3.30 1.64 -0.71
C GLY A 54 -4.04 0.54 0.06
N ALA A 55 -4.43 -0.51 -0.67
CA ALA A 55 -5.06 -1.70 -0.14
C ALA A 55 -4.01 -2.64 0.46
N GLY A 56 -4.20 -3.06 1.72
CA GLY A 56 -3.32 -4.04 2.38
C GLY A 56 -3.37 -5.40 1.69
N ARG A 57 -2.20 -6.00 1.46
CA ARG A 57 -2.01 -7.28 0.74
C ARG A 57 -1.41 -8.36 1.61
N ALA A 58 -0.49 -8.00 2.49
CA ALA A 58 0.11 -8.91 3.44
C ALA A 58 0.46 -8.17 4.72
N LEU A 59 0.42 -8.91 5.82
CA LEU A 59 0.86 -8.44 7.12
C LEU A 59 1.59 -9.59 7.81
N THR A 60 2.78 -9.31 8.33
CA THR A 60 3.51 -10.23 9.20
C THR A 60 3.97 -9.50 10.46
N THR A 61 4.06 -10.22 11.57
CA THR A 61 4.48 -9.67 12.86
C THR A 61 5.59 -10.52 13.45
N TRP A 62 6.60 -9.89 14.02
CA TRP A 62 7.66 -10.58 14.75
C TRP A 62 8.10 -9.77 15.97
N THR A 63 8.77 -10.44 16.89
CA THR A 63 9.40 -9.81 18.05
C THR A 63 10.90 -9.91 17.90
N ALA A 64 11.60 -8.79 17.95
CA ALA A 64 13.06 -8.75 17.91
C ALA A 64 13.67 -9.17 19.26
N ILE A 65 14.99 -9.38 19.29
CA ILE A 65 15.72 -9.85 20.48
C ILE A 65 15.66 -8.89 21.67
N ASP A 66 15.42 -7.60 21.39
CA ASP A 66 15.23 -6.52 22.35
C ASP A 66 13.78 -6.43 22.86
N ALA A 67 12.94 -7.42 22.54
CA ALA A 67 11.50 -7.46 22.80
C ALA A 67 10.68 -6.39 22.06
N THR A 68 11.27 -5.66 21.10
CA THR A 68 10.53 -4.74 20.25
C THR A 68 9.62 -5.54 19.32
N LYS A 69 8.33 -5.19 19.31
CA LYS A 69 7.33 -5.80 18.44
C LYS A 69 7.25 -5.02 17.13
N TYR A 70 7.41 -5.73 16.03
CA TYR A 70 7.31 -5.18 14.69
C TYR A 70 6.12 -5.79 13.97
N ALA A 71 5.50 -5.01 13.10
CA ALA A 71 4.61 -5.52 12.06
C ALA A 71 5.01 -4.91 10.73
N ALA A 72 5.28 -5.74 9.72
CA ALA A 72 5.45 -5.28 8.35
C ALA A 72 4.11 -5.42 7.62
N ILE A 73 3.74 -4.38 6.88
CA ILE A 73 2.47 -4.28 6.19
C ILE A 73 2.78 -3.86 4.76
N GLY A 74 2.51 -4.76 3.82
CA GLY A 74 2.63 -4.49 2.39
C GLY A 74 1.28 -4.10 1.82
N THR A 75 1.20 -2.95 1.15
CA THR A 75 0.05 -2.51 0.38
C THR A 75 0.34 -2.58 -1.11
N ASN A 76 -0.65 -2.36 -1.98
CA ASN A 76 -0.39 -2.25 -3.42
C ASN A 76 0.41 -0.99 -3.82
N LYS A 77 0.70 -0.07 -2.89
CA LYS A 77 1.45 1.16 -3.16
C LYS A 77 2.73 1.33 -2.34
N MET A 78 2.81 0.76 -1.13
CA MET A 78 3.93 0.97 -0.22
C MET A 78 4.20 -0.25 0.67
N LEU A 79 5.37 -0.28 1.28
CA LEU A 79 5.76 -1.19 2.35
C LEU A 79 6.04 -0.39 3.63
N ALA A 80 5.23 -0.62 4.66
CA ALA A 80 5.35 0.07 5.94
C ALA A 80 5.78 -0.88 7.07
N LEU A 81 6.65 -0.39 7.95
CA LEU A 81 7.00 -1.04 9.20
C LEU A 81 6.32 -0.32 10.37
N TYR A 82 5.51 -1.03 11.13
CA TYR A 82 4.88 -0.55 12.34
C TYR A 82 5.72 -0.94 13.57
N ARG A 83 6.08 0.06 14.38
CA ARG A 83 6.76 -0.10 15.69
C ARG A 83 6.47 1.11 16.57
N GLY A 84 6.32 0.90 17.88
CA GLY A 84 6.14 2.01 18.83
C GLY A 84 4.97 2.95 18.48
N ASP A 85 3.84 2.38 18.03
CA ASP A 85 2.62 3.11 17.66
C ASP A 85 2.73 4.07 16.45
N SER A 86 3.81 3.95 15.67
CA SER A 86 4.05 4.71 14.44
C SER A 86 4.35 3.80 13.23
N PHE A 87 4.01 4.28 12.04
CA PHE A 87 4.42 3.67 10.77
C PHE A 87 5.71 4.32 10.27
N TYR A 88 6.59 3.50 9.71
CA TYR A 88 7.83 3.90 9.07
C TYR A 88 7.80 3.39 7.63
N ASP A 89 8.02 4.27 6.66
CA ASP A 89 8.12 3.88 5.26
C ASP A 89 9.46 3.17 5.02
N ILE A 90 9.41 1.98 4.45
CA ILE A 90 10.58 1.19 4.03
C ILE A 90 10.43 0.72 2.59
N THR A 91 9.60 1.40 1.80
CA THR A 91 9.36 1.05 0.40
C THR A 91 10.64 1.22 -0.41
N PRO A 92 11.08 0.19 -1.17
CA PRO A 92 12.20 0.35 -2.09
C PRO A 92 11.93 1.44 -3.13
N LEU A 93 12.98 2.17 -3.49
CA LEU A 93 12.94 3.18 -4.54
C LEU A 93 13.33 2.56 -5.88
N ALA A 94 12.61 2.93 -6.93
CA ALA A 94 12.95 2.63 -8.30
C ALA A 94 14.01 3.60 -8.83
N ASN A 95 14.34 3.49 -10.11
CA ASN A 95 15.37 4.32 -10.73
C ASN A 95 15.03 5.82 -10.62
N THR A 96 15.95 6.60 -10.07
CA THR A 96 15.83 8.05 -9.96
C THR A 96 15.70 8.70 -11.33
N VAL A 97 14.68 9.56 -11.48
CA VAL A 97 14.48 10.42 -12.64
C VAL A 97 15.14 11.76 -12.36
N ASN A 98 16.39 11.90 -12.81
CA ASN A 98 17.19 13.08 -12.52
C ASN A 98 16.78 14.28 -13.37
N THR A 99 17.15 15.49 -12.95
CA THR A 99 17.08 16.75 -13.72
C THR A 99 15.67 17.11 -14.19
N CYS A 100 14.68 17.00 -13.32
CA CYS A 100 13.30 17.44 -13.61
C CYS A 100 13.12 18.91 -13.23
N THR A 101 12.32 19.67 -13.97
CA THR A 101 12.09 21.09 -13.65
C THR A 101 10.73 21.32 -12.98
N ILE A 102 10.64 22.39 -12.20
CA ILE A 102 9.44 22.74 -11.45
C ILE A 102 8.73 23.90 -12.14
N THR A 103 7.43 23.74 -12.36
CA THR A 103 6.52 24.79 -12.82
C THR A 103 5.37 24.93 -11.83
N SER A 104 5.12 26.15 -11.35
CA SER A 104 4.04 26.45 -10.40
C SER A 104 3.31 27.74 -10.77
N THR A 105 2.07 27.88 -10.36
CA THR A 105 1.23 29.04 -10.68
C THR A 105 0.68 29.66 -9.41
N THR A 106 0.78 30.98 -9.28
CA THR A 106 0.21 31.75 -8.18
C THR A 106 -1.26 31.41 -7.97
N GLY A 107 -1.65 31.15 -6.72
CA GLY A 107 -3.00 30.75 -6.35
C GLY A 107 -3.31 29.27 -6.51
N SER A 108 -2.33 28.42 -6.89
CA SER A 108 -2.49 26.97 -7.02
C SER A 108 -1.57 26.21 -6.05
N SER A 109 -2.07 25.12 -5.47
CA SER A 109 -1.24 24.13 -4.76
C SER A 109 -0.74 23.02 -5.68
N THR A 110 -1.18 22.99 -6.94
CA THR A 110 -0.71 22.01 -7.92
C THR A 110 0.58 22.51 -8.56
N VAL A 111 1.62 21.69 -8.47
CA VAL A 111 2.91 21.88 -9.12
C VAL A 111 3.03 20.90 -10.27
N THR A 112 3.57 21.37 -11.39
CA THR A 112 3.91 20.54 -12.54
C THR A 112 5.41 20.25 -12.51
N ILE A 113 5.76 18.97 -12.63
CA ILE A 113 7.13 18.51 -12.76
C ILE A 113 7.34 18.14 -14.23
N ASP A 114 8.23 18.85 -14.90
CA ASP A 114 8.50 18.67 -16.32
C ASP A 114 9.74 17.81 -16.52
N LYS A 115 9.59 16.72 -17.27
CA LYS A 115 10.67 15.80 -17.65
C LYS A 115 10.26 14.94 -18.84
N THR A 116 10.99 15.02 -19.94
CA THR A 116 10.75 14.16 -21.11
C THR A 116 10.91 12.68 -20.76
N SER A 117 9.91 11.86 -21.11
CA SER A 117 9.92 10.41 -20.92
C SER A 117 10.22 9.97 -19.49
N HIS A 118 9.57 10.57 -18.50
CA HIS A 118 9.77 10.22 -17.09
C HIS A 118 9.27 8.82 -16.72
N GLY A 119 8.35 8.23 -17.50
CA GLY A 119 7.88 6.85 -17.31
C GLY A 119 7.07 6.62 -16.03
N LEU A 120 6.45 7.67 -15.50
CA LEU A 120 5.59 7.62 -14.32
C LEU A 120 4.13 7.70 -14.74
N GLU A 121 3.29 6.94 -14.05
CA GLU A 121 1.85 6.89 -14.27
C GLU A 121 1.10 7.60 -13.13
N GLU A 122 -0.17 7.92 -13.37
CA GLU A 122 -1.07 8.44 -12.34
C GLU A 122 -1.15 7.48 -11.15
N GLY A 123 -1.11 8.05 -9.94
CA GLY A 123 -1.16 7.32 -8.68
C GLY A 123 0.18 6.76 -8.19
N ALA A 124 1.28 6.95 -8.93
CA ALA A 124 2.62 6.59 -8.48
C ALA A 124 3.05 7.42 -7.26
N LEU A 125 3.67 6.77 -6.28
CA LEU A 125 4.27 7.45 -5.12
C LEU A 125 5.73 7.79 -5.40
N LEU A 126 6.17 8.93 -4.87
CA LEU A 126 7.53 9.42 -5.05
C LEU A 126 7.95 10.33 -3.90
N ILE A 127 9.26 10.46 -3.75
CA ILE A 127 9.89 11.53 -2.97
C ILE A 127 10.78 12.35 -3.90
N PHE A 128 11.12 13.55 -3.45
CA PHE A 128 12.03 14.44 -4.19
C PHE A 128 13.35 14.56 -3.44
N ASP A 129 14.45 14.56 -4.18
CA ASP A 129 15.79 14.87 -3.69
C ASP A 129 16.46 15.93 -4.57
N ASN A 130 17.61 16.44 -4.13
CA ASN A 130 18.41 17.43 -4.85
C ASN A 130 17.60 18.68 -5.26
N VAL A 131 16.64 19.07 -4.42
CA VAL A 131 15.65 20.08 -4.76
C VAL A 131 16.26 21.49 -4.75
N THR A 132 16.33 22.10 -5.93
CA THR A 132 16.61 23.52 -6.08
C THR A 132 15.31 24.25 -6.42
N ILE A 133 14.91 25.19 -5.58
CA ILE A 133 13.66 25.94 -5.79
C ILE A 133 13.89 27.10 -6.77
N PRO A 134 13.08 27.24 -7.83
CA PRO A 134 13.16 28.38 -8.74
C PRO A 134 12.91 29.71 -8.02
N ALA A 135 13.62 30.76 -8.41
CA ALA A 135 13.39 32.09 -7.86
C ALA A 135 11.97 32.58 -8.20
N GLY A 136 11.35 33.30 -7.26
CA GLY A 136 10.05 33.93 -7.47
C GLY A 136 8.85 33.12 -7.01
N CYS A 137 9.00 31.84 -6.65
CA CYS A 137 7.93 31.09 -5.97
C CYS A 137 8.04 31.18 -4.44
N SER A 138 6.94 30.88 -3.75
CA SER A 138 6.81 30.88 -2.29
C SER A 138 7.19 29.55 -1.63
N PHE A 139 7.32 28.48 -2.41
CA PHE A 139 7.77 27.20 -1.89
C PHE A 139 9.22 27.25 -1.40
N THR A 140 9.55 26.35 -0.50
CA THR A 140 10.87 26.11 0.07
C THR A 140 11.30 24.67 -0.23
N THR A 141 12.59 24.38 -0.10
CA THR A 141 13.10 23.00 -0.23
C THR A 141 12.37 22.03 0.70
N GLY A 142 12.05 22.47 1.93
CA GLY A 142 11.34 21.65 2.91
C GLY A 142 9.92 21.26 2.48
N ASP A 143 9.27 22.07 1.64
CA ASP A 143 7.93 21.73 1.12
C ASP A 143 7.97 20.50 0.21
N PHE A 144 9.11 20.21 -0.43
CA PHE A 144 9.31 19.06 -1.33
C PHE A 144 9.97 17.86 -0.66
N THR A 145 10.80 18.06 0.37
CA THR A 145 11.58 16.96 0.97
C THR A 145 10.98 16.39 2.26
N THR A 146 9.93 17.00 2.81
CA THR A 146 9.29 16.55 4.07
C THR A 146 8.24 15.47 3.85
N ASN A 147 7.55 15.49 2.71
CA ASN A 147 6.39 14.65 2.45
C ASN A 147 6.64 13.66 1.29
N THR A 148 5.91 12.56 1.29
CA THR A 148 5.75 11.69 0.12
C THR A 148 4.62 12.23 -0.74
N PHE A 149 4.80 12.20 -2.06
CA PHE A 149 3.83 12.72 -3.02
C PHE A 149 3.20 11.61 -3.85
N GLU A 150 2.00 11.87 -4.36
CA GLU A 150 1.31 11.03 -5.32
C GLU A 150 1.10 11.81 -6.63
N VAL A 151 1.44 11.19 -7.75
CA VAL A 151 1.17 11.73 -9.10
C VAL A 151 -0.34 11.82 -9.32
N GLN A 152 -0.86 13.04 -9.51
CA GLN A 152 -2.29 13.28 -9.73
C GLN A 152 -2.72 13.15 -11.18
N ALA A 153 -1.82 13.48 -12.10
CA ALA A 153 -2.02 13.35 -13.53
C ALA A 153 -0.65 13.23 -14.18
N ALA A 154 -0.52 12.37 -15.18
CA ALA A 154 0.72 12.17 -15.91
C ALA A 154 0.48 12.33 -17.42
N SER A 155 1.47 12.92 -18.09
CA SER A 155 1.63 12.91 -19.53
C SER A 155 2.95 12.23 -19.88
N ALA A 156 3.32 12.17 -21.16
CA ALA A 156 4.62 11.60 -21.54
C ALA A 156 5.82 12.42 -21.05
N ASN A 157 5.64 13.73 -20.80
CA ASN A 157 6.73 14.69 -20.61
C ASN A 157 6.58 15.55 -19.34
N SER A 158 5.53 15.35 -18.56
CA SER A 158 5.29 16.07 -17.32
C SER A 158 4.22 15.38 -16.49
N PHE A 159 4.23 15.63 -15.20
CA PHE A 159 3.22 15.14 -14.27
C PHE A 159 2.92 16.17 -13.18
N ASN A 160 1.78 16.02 -12.53
CA ASN A 160 1.31 16.93 -11.49
C ASN A 160 1.39 16.29 -10.11
N VAL A 161 1.79 17.10 -9.12
CA VAL A 161 1.71 16.79 -7.69
C VAL A 161 1.01 17.92 -6.96
N VAL A 162 0.41 17.62 -5.81
CA VAL A 162 -0.25 18.61 -4.96
C VAL A 162 0.61 18.86 -3.74
N MET A 163 0.95 20.14 -3.52
CA MET A 163 1.70 20.61 -2.36
C MET A 163 0.76 20.85 -1.17
N ALA A 164 1.30 20.81 0.04
CA ALA A 164 0.56 21.08 1.26
C ALA A 164 0.11 22.56 1.38
N SER A 165 0.86 23.46 0.75
CA SER A 165 0.60 24.90 0.71
C SER A 165 0.24 25.37 -0.71
N THR A 166 -0.43 26.52 -0.80
CA THR A 166 -0.73 27.17 -2.08
C THR A 166 0.40 28.13 -2.44
N GLU A 167 0.79 28.16 -3.71
CA GLU A 167 1.79 29.10 -4.21
C GLU A 167 1.26 30.55 -4.10
N THR A 168 1.95 31.40 -3.37
CA THR A 168 1.57 32.82 -3.13
C THR A 168 2.55 33.84 -3.72
N GLY A 169 3.71 33.38 -4.20
CA GLY A 169 4.67 34.20 -4.94
C GLY A 169 4.27 34.37 -6.40
N GLY A 170 5.23 34.69 -7.27
CA GLY A 170 5.04 34.90 -8.70
C GLY A 170 4.89 33.62 -9.54
N GLY A 171 4.96 32.43 -8.90
CA GLY A 171 5.00 31.15 -9.59
C GLY A 171 6.39 30.81 -10.17
N ALA A 172 6.70 29.52 -10.24
CA ALA A 172 7.90 29.01 -10.88
C ALA A 172 7.66 28.81 -12.37
N SER A 173 8.55 29.35 -13.21
CA SER A 173 8.52 29.15 -14.67
C SER A 173 9.73 28.32 -15.10
N THR A 174 9.55 27.00 -15.32
CA THR A 174 10.58 26.09 -15.87
C THR A 174 11.99 26.33 -15.30
N GLY A 175 12.12 26.27 -13.96
CA GLY A 175 13.39 26.53 -13.27
C GLY A 175 14.18 25.24 -12.96
N THR A 176 15.49 25.38 -12.76
CA THR A 176 16.43 24.29 -12.45
C THR A 176 16.02 23.46 -11.25
N GLY A 177 16.42 22.20 -11.29
CA GLY A 177 15.51 21.11 -11.01
C GLY A 177 15.61 20.43 -9.66
N LEU A 178 14.88 19.31 -9.61
CA LEU A 178 14.90 18.31 -8.56
C LEU A 178 15.14 16.94 -9.21
N ASP A 179 15.52 15.97 -8.38
CA ASP A 179 15.53 14.57 -8.75
C ASP A 179 14.28 13.90 -8.17
N VAL A 180 13.63 13.06 -8.96
CA VAL A 180 12.42 12.34 -8.57
C VAL A 180 12.80 10.91 -8.25
N GLU A 181 12.50 10.45 -7.05
CA GLU A 181 12.75 9.09 -6.61
C GLU A 181 11.41 8.36 -6.45
N PRO A 182 10.91 7.72 -7.52
CA PRO A 182 9.65 6.99 -7.47
C PRO A 182 9.78 5.72 -6.63
N TYR A 183 8.68 5.28 -6.04
CA TYR A 183 8.63 4.00 -5.35
C TYR A 183 8.58 2.86 -6.36
N GLU A 184 9.15 1.71 -5.99
CA GLU A 184 9.04 0.49 -6.79
C GLU A 184 7.57 0.09 -6.99
N VAL A 185 7.24 -0.33 -8.21
CA VAL A 185 5.87 -0.69 -8.58
C VAL A 185 5.59 -2.14 -8.16
N ILE A 186 4.76 -2.31 -7.13
CA ILE A 186 4.35 -3.62 -6.63
C ILE A 186 3.39 -4.34 -7.60
N GLY A 187 2.49 -3.58 -8.21
CA GLY A 187 1.50 -4.10 -9.16
C GLY A 187 0.12 -3.43 -9.02
N PRO A 188 -0.84 -3.82 -9.86
CA PRO A 188 -2.13 -3.14 -9.93
C PRO A 188 -3.00 -3.44 -8.70
N ILE A 189 -3.94 -2.53 -8.41
CA ILE A 189 -4.91 -2.74 -7.32
C ILE A 189 -5.94 -3.82 -7.65
N ASN A 190 -6.29 -3.97 -8.92
CA ASN A 190 -7.23 -4.97 -9.41
C ASN A 190 -6.52 -5.87 -10.40
N GLN A 191 -7.03 -7.09 -10.52
CA GLN A 191 -6.67 -7.95 -11.62
C GLN A 191 -7.09 -7.27 -12.94
N ILE A 192 -6.16 -7.15 -13.88
CA ILE A 192 -6.40 -6.50 -15.17
C ILE A 192 -5.97 -7.42 -16.31
N PHE A 193 -6.58 -7.26 -17.48
CA PHE A 193 -6.09 -7.91 -18.68
C PHE A 193 -4.83 -7.21 -19.18
N GLN A 194 -3.82 -8.00 -19.54
CA GLN A 194 -2.60 -7.46 -20.13
C GLN A 194 -2.74 -7.37 -21.66
N TYR A 195 -2.55 -6.19 -22.20
CA TYR A 195 -2.59 -5.91 -23.65
C TYR A 195 -1.18 -5.74 -24.21
N GLY A 196 -1.01 -5.88 -25.53
CA GLY A 196 0.27 -5.62 -26.20
C GLY A 196 0.66 -6.65 -27.25
N PHE A 197 1.96 -6.70 -27.54
CA PHE A 197 2.54 -7.68 -28.46
C PHE A 197 2.70 -9.04 -27.77
N GLY A 198 2.35 -10.12 -28.48
CA GLY A 198 2.51 -11.48 -27.96
C GLY A 198 1.41 -11.97 -27.01
N THR A 199 0.38 -11.17 -26.72
CA THR A 199 -0.71 -11.54 -25.80
C THR A 199 -1.86 -12.33 -26.45
N GLY A 200 -1.75 -12.63 -27.76
CA GLY A 200 -2.75 -13.37 -28.53
C GLY A 200 -2.15 -14.54 -29.31
N THR A 201 -3.02 -15.38 -29.89
CA THR A 201 -2.61 -16.56 -30.66
C THR A 201 -1.63 -16.21 -31.79
N TYR A 202 -0.57 -17.01 -31.92
CA TYR A 202 0.43 -16.84 -32.99
C TYR A 202 -0.25 -16.83 -34.36
N GLY A 203 0.10 -15.86 -35.21
CA GLY A 203 -0.46 -15.70 -36.56
C GLY A 203 -1.84 -15.03 -36.64
N ALA A 204 -2.46 -14.61 -35.53
CA ALA A 204 -3.83 -14.09 -35.55
C ALA A 204 -3.98 -12.62 -36.04
N SER A 205 -2.89 -11.90 -36.33
CA SER A 205 -2.92 -10.54 -36.92
C SER A 205 -1.62 -10.20 -37.62
N THR A 206 -1.68 -9.12 -38.41
CA THR A 206 -0.55 -8.50 -39.07
C THR A 206 0.55 -8.14 -38.07
N TYR A 207 1.79 -8.36 -38.50
CA TYR A 207 2.98 -7.94 -37.77
C TYR A 207 2.90 -6.45 -37.41
N GLY A 208 3.30 -6.09 -36.18
CA GLY A 208 3.27 -4.71 -35.70
C GLY A 208 1.93 -4.20 -35.18
N THR A 209 0.88 -5.03 -35.12
CA THR A 209 -0.42 -4.64 -34.53
C THR A 209 -0.53 -5.10 -33.06
N ALA A 210 -0.68 -4.16 -32.13
CA ALA A 210 -0.94 -4.46 -30.71
C ALA A 210 -2.37 -4.98 -30.50
N ARG A 211 -2.56 -5.88 -29.52
CA ARG A 211 -3.87 -6.47 -29.21
C ARG A 211 -4.68 -5.60 -28.26
N THR A 212 -5.97 -5.42 -28.55
CA THR A 212 -6.96 -4.75 -27.70
C THR A 212 -7.86 -5.72 -26.91
N SER A 213 -7.68 -7.03 -27.11
CA SER A 213 -8.31 -8.10 -26.33
C SER A 213 -7.23 -9.09 -25.90
N SER A 214 -7.37 -9.66 -24.70
CA SER A 214 -6.37 -10.57 -24.13
C SER A 214 -7.04 -11.64 -23.27
N GLN A 215 -6.45 -12.83 -23.26
CA GLN A 215 -6.75 -13.87 -22.28
C GLN A 215 -5.68 -13.94 -21.18
N ILE A 216 -4.63 -13.12 -21.30
CA ILE A 216 -3.57 -13.02 -20.31
C ILE A 216 -4.04 -12.07 -19.23
N ILE A 217 -4.08 -12.61 -18.02
CA ILE A 217 -4.53 -11.90 -16.84
C ILE A 217 -3.29 -11.55 -16.01
N LEU A 218 -3.17 -10.27 -15.66
CA LEU A 218 -2.18 -9.79 -14.71
C LEU A 218 -2.82 -9.77 -13.32
N ASP A 219 -2.23 -10.54 -12.42
CA ASP A 219 -2.67 -10.59 -11.03
C ASP A 219 -2.40 -9.26 -10.32
N PRO A 220 -3.21 -8.94 -9.29
CA PRO A 220 -2.98 -7.74 -8.49
C PRO A 220 -1.63 -7.84 -7.77
N GLY A 221 -1.03 -6.68 -7.49
CA GLY A 221 0.20 -6.61 -6.71
C GLY A 221 0.02 -7.32 -5.37
N SER A 222 0.92 -8.26 -5.08
CA SER A 222 0.93 -9.09 -3.87
C SER A 222 2.26 -8.97 -3.15
N TRP A 223 2.26 -9.26 -1.85
CA TRP A 223 3.47 -9.31 -1.04
C TRP A 223 3.61 -10.70 -0.43
N SER A 224 4.83 -11.22 -0.43
CA SER A 224 5.25 -12.31 0.44
C SER A 224 6.18 -11.72 1.50
N LEU A 225 5.73 -11.76 2.76
CA LEU A 225 6.45 -11.19 3.89
C LEU A 225 6.82 -12.29 4.87
N ASP A 226 8.10 -12.36 5.25
CA ASP A 226 8.62 -13.28 6.25
C ASP A 226 9.75 -12.61 7.05
N ASN A 227 10.22 -13.22 8.12
CA ASN A 227 11.37 -12.73 8.87
C ASN A 227 12.39 -13.84 9.15
N PHE A 228 13.67 -13.54 8.90
CA PHE A 228 14.78 -14.37 9.31
C PHE A 228 15.52 -13.72 10.48
N GLY A 229 15.21 -14.19 11.70
CA GLY A 229 15.65 -13.54 12.93
C GLY A 229 15.07 -12.12 13.02
N GLN A 230 15.95 -11.11 13.01
CA GLN A 230 15.56 -9.69 13.08
C GLN A 230 15.36 -9.03 11.71
N LYS A 231 15.66 -9.73 10.61
CA LYS A 231 15.58 -9.18 9.25
C LYS A 231 14.22 -9.49 8.64
N LEU A 232 13.53 -8.45 8.19
CA LEU A 232 12.38 -8.59 7.31
C LEU A 232 12.84 -9.04 5.92
N ILE A 233 12.12 -10.01 5.36
CA ILE A 233 12.23 -10.43 3.97
C ILE A 233 10.89 -10.08 3.32
N ALA A 234 10.93 -9.26 2.26
CA ALA A 234 9.76 -8.80 1.54
C ALA A 234 10.01 -8.94 0.04
N THR A 235 9.08 -9.60 -0.66
CA THR A 235 9.12 -9.82 -2.12
C THR A 235 7.73 -9.67 -2.71
#